data_AF-A0A0Q5I8P6-F1
#
_entry.id   AF-A0A0Q5I8P6-F1
#
_cell.length_a   1.000
_cell.length_b   1.000
_cell.length_c   1.000
_cell.angle_alpha   90.00
_cell.angle_beta   90.00
_cell.angle_gamma   90.00
#
_symmetry.space_group_name_H-M   'P 1'
#
loop_
_entity.id
_entity.type
_entity.pdbx_description
1 polymer ?
#
loop_
_entity_poly.entity_id
_entity_poly.type
_entity_poly.pdbx_seq_one_letter_code
_entity_poly.pdbx_strand_id
1 'polypeptide(L)' 'MPPLRHWITQYLFAVVSMFALLTIIDLASGETFERAWPSALAWAAVASALFIGARYRNTKRGLACGVCDTLDRK' A
#
# COMPACT_ATOMS: atom_id res chain seq x y z
N MET A 1 9.79 -13.99 -10.75
CA MET A 1 8.70 -13.21 -10.12
C MET A 1 8.53 -13.68 -8.69
N PRO A 2 8.52 -12.81 -7.66
CA PRO A 2 8.32 -13.25 -6.29
C PRO A 2 6.98 -13.99 -6.16
N PRO A 3 6.87 -15.00 -5.29
CA PRO A 3 5.63 -15.76 -5.13
C PRO A 3 4.48 -14.83 -4.76
N LEU A 4 3.28 -15.09 -5.30
CA LEU A 4 2.04 -14.33 -5.06
C LEU A 4 1.83 -13.99 -3.57
N ARG A 5 2.18 -14.91 -2.68
CA ARG A 5 2.10 -14.73 -1.22
C ARG A 5 2.91 -13.53 -0.71
N HIS A 6 4.11 -13.31 -1.24
CA HIS A 6 4.97 -12.20 -0.83
C HIS A 6 4.38 -10.84 -1.21
N TRP A 7 3.77 -10.77 -2.41
CA TRP A 7 3.05 -9.59 -2.88
C TRP A 7 1.84 -9.27 -2.02
N ILE A 8 1.04 -10.30 -1.71
CA ILE A 8 -0.15 -10.16 -0.87
C ILE A 8 0.25 -9.62 0.51
N THR A 9 1.25 -10.22 1.15
CA THR A 9 1.71 -9.78 2.47
C THR A 9 2.23 -8.34 2.45
N GLN A 10 3.02 -7.95 1.44
CA GLN A 10 3.56 -6.60 1.34
C GLN A 10 2.45 -5.55 1.16
N TYR A 11 1.48 -5.81 0.30
CA TYR A 11 0.36 -4.90 0.10
C TYR A 11 -0.57 -4.85 1.30
N LEU A 12 -0.82 -5.99 1.96
CA LEU A 12 -1.60 -6.05 3.18
C LEU A 12 -0.97 -5.19 4.28
N PHE A 13 0.35 -5.29 4.46
CA PHE A 13 1.09 -4.46 5.41
C PHE A 13 0.97 -2.97 5.10
N ALA A 14 1.06 -2.59 3.82
CA ALA A 14 0.93 -1.19 3.40
C ALA A 14 -0.49 -0.65 3.64
N VAL A 15 -1.53 -1.44 3.35
CA VAL A 15 -2.92 -1.06 3.62
C VAL A 15 -3.14 -0.87 5.12
N VAL A 16 -2.69 -1.83 5.92
CA VAL A 16 -2.87 -1.82 7.38
C VAL A 16 -2.11 -0.66 8.02
N SER A 17 -0.87 -0.39 7.60
CA SER A 17 -0.09 0.72 8.17
C SER A 17 -0.70 2.08 7.82
N MET A 18 -1.19 2.26 6.60
CA MET A 18 -1.81 3.50 6.16
C MET A 18 -3.17 3.73 6.84
N PHE A 19 -3.97 2.67 7.00
CA PHE A 19 -5.21 2.71 7.76
C PHE A 19 -4.96 3.07 9.22
N ALA A 20 -3.97 2.43 9.86
CA ALA A 20 -3.58 2.73 11.23
C ALA A 20 -3.14 4.19 11.39
N LEU A 21 -2.33 4.71 10.45
CA LEU A 21 -1.85 6.09 10.47
C LEU A 21 -3.02 7.08 10.40
N LEU A 22 -3.94 6.91 9.45
CA LEU A 22 -5.09 7.80 9.28
C LEU A 22 -6.03 7.76 10.50
N THR A 23 -6.29 6.56 11.01
CA THR A 23 -7.12 6.38 12.21
C THR A 23 -6.50 7.09 13.42
N ILE A 24 -5.18 6.97 13.61
CA ILE A 24 -4.47 7.67 14.70
C ILE A 24 -4.59 9.20 14.54
N ILE A 25 -4.44 9.72 13.33
CA ILE A 25 -4.54 11.18 13.06
C ILE A 25 -5.96 11.68 13.34
N ASP A 26 -6.98 10.95 12.91
CA ASP A 26 -8.38 11.35 13.14
C ASP A 26 -8.74 11.30 14.63
N LEU A 27 -8.34 10.25 15.36
CA LEU A 27 -8.52 10.20 16.82
C LEU A 27 -7.76 11.31 17.54
N ALA A 28 -6.53 11.62 17.11
CA ALA A 28 -5.74 12.72 17.67
C ALA A 28 -6.37 14.09 17.39
N SER A 29 -7.14 14.22 16.32
CA SER A 29 -7.87 15.44 15.97
C SER A 29 -9.17 15.63 16.77
N GLY A 30 -9.53 14.66 17.61
CA GLY A 30 -10.75 14.70 18.44
C GLY A 30 -12.02 14.25 17.72
N GLU A 31 -11.90 13.67 16.53
CA GLU A 31 -13.04 13.10 15.80
C GLU A 31 -13.52 11.81 16.47
N THR A 32 -14.82 11.53 16.38
CA THR A 32 -15.39 10.26 16.87
C THR A 32 -15.05 9.13 15.90
N PHE A 33 -14.75 7.94 16.42
CA PHE A 33 -14.34 6.80 15.60
C PHE A 33 -15.35 6.48 14.48
N GLU A 34 -16.66 6.57 14.77
CA GLU A 34 -17.73 6.34 13.80
C GLU A 34 -17.71 7.31 12.60
N ARG A 35 -17.22 8.54 12.82
CA ARG A 35 -17.07 9.56 11.78
C ARG A 35 -15.77 9.38 10.98
N ALA A 36 -14.71 8.92 11.63
CA ALA A 36 -13.36 8.82 11.11
C ALA A 36 -13.10 7.58 10.22
N TRP A 37 -13.61 6.42 10.62
CA TRP A 37 -13.28 5.16 9.93
C TRP A 37 -13.70 5.10 8.45
N PRO A 38 -14.83 5.69 7.98
CA PRO A 38 -15.21 5.59 6.57
C PRO A 38 -14.26 6.37 5.65
N SER A 39 -13.83 7.57 6.05
CA SER A 39 -12.86 8.37 5.30
C SER A 39 -11.47 7.73 5.32
N ALA A 40 -11.03 7.22 6.48
CA ALA A 40 -9.77 6.51 6.60
C ALA A 40 -9.74 5.26 5.70
N LEU A 41 -10.84 4.50 5.65
CA LEU A 41 -10.99 3.33 4.78
C LEU A 41 -10.94 3.74 3.29
N ALA A 42 -11.66 4.79 2.91
CA ALA A 42 -11.68 5.28 1.52
C ALA A 42 -10.28 5.69 1.06
N TRP A 43 -9.55 6.46 1.86
CA TRP A 43 -8.19 6.88 1.52
C TRP A 43 -7.18 5.72 1.54
N ALA A 44 -7.32 4.77 2.48
CA ALA A 44 -6.51 3.56 2.47
C ALA A 44 -6.74 2.73 1.19
N ALA A 45 -7.99 2.62 0.73
CA ALA A 45 -8.34 1.93 -0.51
C ALA A 45 -7.76 2.65 -1.75
N VAL A 46 -7.89 3.98 -1.82
CA VAL A 46 -7.34 4.80 -2.91
C VAL A 46 -5.82 4.67 -2.97
N ALA A 47 -5.12 4.81 -1.85
CA ALA A 47 -3.67 4.66 -1.78
C ALA A 47 -3.22 3.26 -2.25
N SER A 48 -3.90 2.22 -1.77
CA SER A 48 -3.63 0.83 -2.16
C SER A 48 -3.82 0.63 -3.67
N ALA A 49 -4.89 1.16 -4.24
CA ALA A 49 -5.15 1.11 -5.67
C ALA A 49 -4.05 1.80 -6.49
N LEU A 50 -3.54 2.95 -6.03
CA LEU A 50 -2.43 3.65 -6.67
C LEU A 50 -1.13 2.81 -6.65
N PHE A 51 -0.77 2.23 -5.51
CA PHE A 51 0.44 1.41 -5.40
C PHE A 51 0.35 0.11 -6.23
N ILE A 52 -0.80 -0.57 -6.19
CA ILE A 52 -1.05 -1.77 -6.99
C ILE A 52 -1.04 -1.42 -8.48
N GLY A 53 -1.73 -0.34 -8.87
CA GLY A 53 -1.81 0.14 -10.25
C GLY A 53 -0.46 0.54 -10.83
N ALA A 54 0.35 1.30 -10.07
CA ALA A 54 1.71 1.68 -10.48
C ALA A 54 2.61 0.45 -10.68
N ARG A 55 2.55 -0.52 -9.75
CA ARG A 55 3.29 -1.78 -9.87
C ARG A 55 2.84 -2.59 -11.08
N TYR A 56 1.53 -2.77 -11.25
CA TYR A 56 0.96 -3.52 -12.37
C TYR A 56 1.38 -2.90 -13.70
N ARG A 57 1.29 -1.57 -13.82
CA ARG A 57 1.76 -0.82 -14.99
C ARG A 57 3.24 -1.04 -15.25
N ASN A 58 4.09 -1.01 -14.22
CA ASN A 58 5.53 -1.21 -14.37
C ASN A 58 5.86 -2.65 -14.81
N THR A 59 5.20 -3.65 -14.23
CA THR A 59 5.35 -5.06 -14.63
C THR A 59 4.88 -5.30 -16.06
N LYS A 60 3.72 -4.75 -16.47
CA LYS A 60 3.19 -4.87 -17.84
C LYS A 60 4.08 -4.20 -18.88
N ARG A 61 4.73 -3.08 -18.52
CA ARG A 61 5.61 -2.32 -19.43
C ARG A 61 7.04 -2.84 -19.47
N GLY A 62 7.34 -3.92 -18.75
CA GLY A 62 8.70 -4.47 -18.68
C GLY A 62 9.72 -3.46 -18.15
N LEU A 63 9.28 -2.46 -17.37
CA LEU A 63 10.19 -1.48 -16.78
C LEU A 63 11.11 -2.23 -15.81
N ALA A 64 12.38 -2.32 -16.18
CA ALA A 64 13.40 -2.98 -15.39
C ALA A 64 13.41 -2.37 -13.99
N CYS A 65 13.22 -3.23 -13.01
CA CYS A 65 13.32 -2.86 -11.61
C CYS A 65 14.79 -2.55 -11.34
N GLY A 66 15.14 -1.27 -11.22
CA GLY A 66 16.52 -0.84 -10.97
C GLY A 66 17.14 -1.43 -9.70
N VAL A 67 16.32 -1.84 -8.72
CA VAL A 67 16.74 -2.58 -7.52
C VAL A 67 16.95 -4.08 -7.80
N CYS A 68 16.29 -4.64 -8.79
CA CYS A 68 16.36 -6.06 -9.09
C CYS A 68 17.71 -6.42 -9.73
N ASP A 69 18.28 -5.55 -10.58
CA ASP A 69 19.66 -5.71 -11.05
C ASP A 69 20.68 -5.70 -9.90
N THR A 70 20.40 -4.99 -8.81
CA THR A 70 21.28 -4.95 -7.62
C THR A 70 21.11 -6.15 -6.69
N LEU A 71 19.95 -6.81 -6.69
CA LEU A 71 19.69 -7.99 -5.84
C LEU A 71 20.03 -9.32 -6.52
N ASP A 72 20.03 -9.38 -7.85
CA ASP A 72 20.39 -10.57 -8.65
C ASP A 72 21.92 -10.75 -8.74
N ARG A 73 22.69 -9.70 -8.46
CA ARG A 73 24.14 -9.76 -8.26
C ARG A 73 24.44 -10.28 -6.84
N LYS A 74 24.33 -11.59 -6.64
CA LYS A 74 24.71 -12.26 -5.40
C LYS A 74 25.78 -13.32 -5.64
#